data_AF-A0ABD1IX84-F1
#
_entry.id   AF-A0ABD1IX84-F1
#
_cell.length_a   1.000
_cell.length_b   1.000
_cell.length_c   1.000
_cell.angle_alpha   90.00
_cell.angle_beta   90.00
_cell.angle_gamma   90.00
#
_symmetry.space_group_name_H-M   'P 1'
#
loop_
_entity.id
_entity.type
_entity.pdbx_description
1 polymer ?
#
loop_
_entity_poly.entity_id
_entity_poly.type
_entity_poly.pdbx_seq_one_letter_code
_entity_poly.pdbx_strand_id
1 'polypeptide(L)'
;MRHVSSHCSASPCLALSGNFMLRCRNVPVALVQIDAGAGQVFGVDRNNNIYTQYGESWVQVPGRLKQVTVGPAGVWGVNNRGVVFKLVAGHLVFVPGFNFVPTYLKQIDAGGAEFVAGGVSPNACAGDNWQHIPGYLSMIEVGTDGSVFGVTSRGNILHRDGISKDLPEGIRWRHVPLYSGQVKQVSYDLGHLWIILKNDLIYDCIV
;
A
#
# COMPACT_ATOMS: atom_id res chain seq x y z
N MET A 1 -15.13 -46.39 46.87
CA MET A 1 -13.73 -46.50 47.33
C MET A 1 -12.82 -46.05 46.20
N ARG A 2 -11.75 -45.35 46.55
CA ARG A 2 -10.84 -44.64 45.65
C ARG A 2 -9.77 -45.58 45.05
N HIS A 3 -9.15 -45.12 43.95
CA HIS A 3 -7.70 -45.23 43.62
C HIS A 3 -7.18 -46.63 43.19
N VAL A 4 -6.22 -46.82 42.27
CA VAL A 4 -5.34 -46.01 41.39
C VAL A 4 -4.99 -46.91 40.18
N SER A 5 -4.81 -46.36 38.99
CA SER A 5 -3.77 -46.88 38.09
C SER A 5 -3.02 -45.72 37.44
N SER A 6 -1.70 -45.81 37.58
CA SER A 6 -0.65 -44.83 37.30
C SER A 6 -0.08 -45.00 35.89
N HIS A 7 0.24 -43.91 35.18
CA HIS A 7 1.59 -43.54 34.71
C HIS A 7 1.55 -42.27 33.83
N CYS A 8 2.57 -41.42 34.00
CA CYS A 8 2.71 -40.07 33.44
C CYS A 8 2.97 -40.04 31.93
N SER A 9 2.46 -39.03 31.21
CA SER A 9 3.29 -38.00 30.54
C SER A 9 2.46 -37.10 29.58
N ALA A 10 2.85 -35.83 29.56
CA ALA A 10 2.52 -34.76 28.61
C ALA A 10 1.07 -34.26 28.53
N SER A 11 0.83 -33.13 29.23
CA SER A 11 -0.18 -32.13 28.89
C SER A 11 -0.07 -31.66 27.41
N PRO A 12 -1.14 -31.10 26.85
CA PRO A 12 -1.50 -31.27 25.46
C PRO A 12 -0.71 -30.33 24.54
N CYS A 13 -0.18 -30.87 23.45
CA CYS A 13 0.05 -30.06 22.25
C CYS A 13 -1.32 -29.66 21.68
N LEU A 14 -1.85 -28.53 22.16
CA LEU A 14 -2.78 -27.73 21.37
C LEU A 14 -1.98 -27.23 20.16
N ALA A 15 -2.28 -27.79 18.99
CA ALA A 15 -1.82 -27.26 17.73
C ALA A 15 -2.33 -25.81 17.61
N LEU A 16 -1.42 -24.84 17.74
CA LEU A 16 -1.68 -23.43 17.44
C LEU A 16 -1.84 -23.27 15.92
N SER A 17 -3.00 -23.60 15.37
CA SER A 17 -3.41 -23.05 14.06
C SER A 17 -4.05 -21.69 14.29
N GLY A 18 -3.23 -20.71 14.68
CA GLY A 18 -3.63 -19.31 14.70
C GLY A 18 -3.88 -18.87 13.26
N ASN A 19 -5.15 -18.75 12.85
CA ASN A 19 -5.51 -18.19 11.56
C ASN A 19 -5.03 -16.72 11.50
N PHE A 20 -3.91 -16.49 10.82
CA PHE A 20 -3.33 -15.19 10.45
C PHE A 20 -4.18 -14.50 9.37
N MET A 21 -5.49 -14.38 9.59
CA MET A 21 -6.38 -13.63 8.70
C MET A 21 -6.35 -12.15 9.07
N LEU A 22 -6.25 -11.31 8.05
CA LEU A 22 -6.32 -9.86 8.22
C LEU A 22 -7.65 -9.46 8.87
N ARG A 23 -7.58 -8.55 9.84
CA ARG A 23 -8.78 -7.94 10.44
C ARG A 23 -9.16 -6.71 9.62
N CYS A 24 -10.15 -6.89 8.75
CA CYS A 24 -10.54 -5.87 7.78
C CYS A 24 -11.90 -5.26 8.08
N ARG A 25 -12.01 -3.94 7.87
CA ARG A 25 -13.25 -3.17 7.89
C ARG A 25 -13.58 -2.68 6.48
N ASN A 26 -14.84 -2.80 6.06
CA ASN A 26 -15.29 -2.21 4.80
C ASN A 26 -15.31 -0.67 4.91
N VAL A 27 -14.83 -0.01 3.87
CA VAL A 27 -14.79 1.46 3.80
C VAL A 27 -15.76 1.88 2.69
N PRO A 28 -16.94 2.45 3.04
CA PRO A 28 -18.05 2.64 2.09
C PRO A 28 -17.83 3.89 1.22
N VAL A 29 -16.80 3.86 0.39
CA VAL A 29 -16.36 4.96 -0.47
C VAL A 29 -15.93 4.37 -1.82
N ALA A 30 -16.12 5.13 -2.90
CA ALA A 30 -15.90 4.69 -4.28
C ALA A 30 -14.61 5.28 -4.88
N LEU A 31 -13.45 4.85 -4.36
CA LEU A 31 -12.14 5.24 -4.92
C LEU A 31 -11.63 4.18 -5.90
N VAL A 32 -10.88 4.63 -6.90
CA VAL A 32 -10.20 3.76 -7.86
C VAL A 32 -8.72 3.62 -7.60
N GLN A 33 -8.15 4.57 -6.87
CA GLN A 33 -6.76 4.58 -6.43
C GLN A 33 -6.68 5.16 -5.01
N ILE A 34 -5.81 4.60 -4.20
CA ILE A 34 -5.57 4.99 -2.80
C ILE A 34 -4.08 4.98 -2.52
N ASP A 35 -3.63 5.84 -1.63
CA ASP A 35 -2.28 5.82 -1.11
C ASP A 35 -2.25 6.23 0.36
N ALA A 36 -1.40 5.59 1.13
CA ALA A 36 -1.23 5.77 2.55
C ALA A 36 0.25 5.96 2.85
N GLY A 37 0.57 6.98 3.64
CA GLY A 37 1.95 7.34 3.95
C GLY A 37 2.00 8.55 4.86
N ALA A 38 3.04 8.62 5.69
CA ALA A 38 3.23 9.69 6.68
C ALA A 38 2.01 9.92 7.59
N GLY A 39 1.27 8.86 7.93
CA GLY A 39 0.07 8.90 8.78
C GLY A 39 -1.17 9.48 8.10
N GLN A 40 -1.14 9.67 6.78
CA GLN A 40 -2.25 10.20 6.00
C GLN A 40 -2.70 9.19 4.96
N VAL A 41 -3.96 9.28 4.55
CA VAL A 41 -4.53 8.47 3.48
C VAL A 41 -5.23 9.37 2.49
N PHE A 42 -4.89 9.22 1.22
CA PHE A 42 -5.47 9.96 0.11
C PHE A 42 -5.96 8.98 -0.95
N GLY A 43 -6.99 9.37 -1.71
CA GLY A 43 -7.39 8.61 -2.87
C GLY A 43 -8.19 9.43 -3.85
N VAL A 44 -8.42 8.85 -5.02
CA VAL A 44 -9.22 9.48 -6.08
C VAL A 44 -10.34 8.57 -6.54
N ASP A 45 -11.49 9.15 -6.89
CA ASP A 45 -12.62 8.43 -7.47
C ASP A 45 -12.56 8.35 -9.00
N ARG A 46 -13.52 7.63 -9.61
CA ARG A 46 -13.64 7.48 -11.08
C ARG A 46 -13.80 8.82 -11.81
N ASN A 47 -14.28 9.86 -11.13
CA ASN A 47 -14.47 11.20 -11.69
C ASN A 47 -13.24 12.10 -11.50
N ASN A 48 -12.15 11.55 -10.94
CA ASN A 48 -10.93 12.25 -10.57
C ASN A 48 -11.10 13.21 -9.39
N ASN A 49 -12.17 13.11 -8.60
CA ASN A 49 -12.27 13.86 -7.35
C ASN A 49 -11.30 13.27 -6.33
N ILE A 50 -10.73 14.13 -5.49
CA ILE A 50 -9.70 13.77 -4.53
C ILE A 50 -10.33 13.73 -3.15
N TYR A 51 -9.97 12.73 -2.35
CA TYR A 51 -10.43 12.60 -0.98
C TYR A 51 -9.25 12.30 -0.06
N THR A 52 -9.34 12.77 1.17
CA THR A 52 -8.42 12.43 2.26
C THR A 52 -9.20 11.96 3.46
N GLN A 53 -8.61 11.03 4.22
CA GLN A 53 -9.23 10.48 5.41
C GLN A 53 -8.91 11.33 6.64
N TYR A 54 -9.95 11.65 7.41
CA TYR A 54 -9.86 12.23 8.76
C TYR A 54 -10.66 11.36 9.73
N GLY A 55 -9.96 10.60 10.57
CA GLY A 55 -10.58 9.59 11.42
C GLY A 55 -11.31 8.54 10.58
N GLU A 56 -12.61 8.39 10.76
CA GLU A 56 -13.42 7.46 9.96
C GLU A 56 -14.08 8.12 8.74
N SER A 57 -13.94 9.44 8.58
CA SER A 57 -14.60 10.21 7.52
C SER A 57 -13.66 10.49 6.36
N TRP A 58 -14.21 10.54 5.15
CA TRP A 58 -13.51 10.96 3.95
C TRP A 58 -13.97 12.37 3.55
N VAL A 59 -13.01 13.27 3.39
CA VAL A 59 -13.23 14.67 3.07
C VAL A 59 -12.71 14.95 1.68
N GLN A 60 -13.52 15.62 0.85
CA GLN A 60 -13.12 15.98 -0.49
C GLN A 60 -12.10 17.13 -0.46
N VAL A 61 -11.02 16.99 -1.23
CA VAL A 61 -10.02 18.04 -1.46
C VAL A 61 -10.34 18.73 -2.80
N PRO A 62 -10.35 20.08 -2.85
CA PRO A 62 -10.59 20.80 -4.10
C PRO A 62 -9.57 20.45 -5.19
N GLY A 63 -10.07 20.19 -6.40
CA GLY A 63 -9.25 19.88 -7.57
C GLY A 63 -9.60 18.54 -8.20
N ARG A 64 -8.81 18.14 -9.20
CA ARG A 64 -8.99 16.85 -9.89
C ARG A 64 -7.67 16.18 -10.24
N LEU A 65 -7.50 14.94 -9.83
CA LEU A 65 -6.32 14.12 -10.08
C LEU A 65 -6.73 12.72 -10.53
N LYS A 66 -5.97 12.15 -11.47
CA LYS A 66 -6.11 10.75 -11.87
C LYS A 66 -5.41 9.80 -10.90
N GLN A 67 -4.44 10.34 -10.17
CA GLN A 67 -3.69 9.64 -9.15
C GLN A 67 -3.18 10.63 -8.12
N VAL A 68 -3.23 10.23 -6.85
CA VAL A 68 -2.66 10.93 -5.70
C VAL A 68 -1.72 9.99 -4.95
N THR A 69 -0.64 10.54 -4.40
CA THR A 69 0.30 9.82 -3.54
C THR A 69 0.68 10.68 -2.34
N VAL A 70 0.98 10.04 -1.22
CA VAL A 70 1.32 10.69 0.04
C VAL A 70 2.47 9.97 0.73
N GLY A 71 3.42 10.74 1.25
CA GLY A 71 4.57 10.21 1.99
C GLY A 71 5.40 11.36 2.57
N PRO A 72 6.66 11.09 2.98
CA PRO A 72 7.52 12.11 3.59
C PRO A 72 7.74 13.36 2.71
N ALA A 73 7.71 13.21 1.39
CA ALA A 73 7.79 14.34 0.43
C ALA A 73 6.51 15.22 0.37
N GLY A 74 5.47 14.86 1.14
CA GLY A 74 4.15 15.49 1.13
C GLY A 74 3.16 14.78 0.20
N VAL A 75 2.06 15.47 -0.12
CA VAL A 75 1.01 14.95 -1.00
C VAL A 75 1.23 15.47 -2.42
N TRP A 76 1.31 14.55 -3.37
CA TRP A 76 1.52 14.84 -4.77
C TRP A 76 0.49 14.14 -5.64
N GLY A 77 0.33 14.64 -6.85
CA GLY A 77 -0.67 14.09 -7.75
C GLY A 77 -0.43 14.43 -9.19
N VAL A 78 -1.03 13.63 -10.06
CA VAL A 78 -1.06 13.89 -11.49
C VAL A 78 -2.51 13.89 -11.98
N ASN A 79 -2.83 14.79 -12.92
CA ASN A 79 -4.15 14.81 -13.55
C ASN A 79 -4.19 14.02 -14.88
N ASN A 80 -5.35 13.96 -15.54
CA ASN A 80 -5.52 13.25 -16.80
C ASN A 80 -4.65 13.74 -17.96
N ARG A 81 -4.08 14.95 -17.84
CA ARG A 81 -3.17 15.52 -18.85
C ARG A 81 -1.71 15.19 -18.57
N GLY A 82 -1.40 14.47 -17.49
CA GLY A 82 -0.02 14.22 -17.06
C GLY A 82 0.60 15.39 -16.29
N VAL A 83 -0.17 16.44 -15.97
CA VAL A 83 0.33 17.60 -15.21
C VAL A 83 0.49 17.23 -13.74
N VAL A 84 1.65 17.54 -13.18
CA VAL A 84 2.02 17.26 -11.79
C VAL A 84 1.65 18.43 -10.88
N PHE A 85 1.07 18.09 -9.72
CA PHE A 85 0.69 19.02 -8.67
C PHE A 85 1.25 18.56 -7.32
N LYS A 86 1.53 19.53 -6.44
CA LYS A 86 1.82 19.33 -5.02
C LYS A 86 0.70 19.97 -4.20
N LEU A 87 0.21 19.29 -3.17
CA LEU A 87 -0.73 19.89 -2.22
C LEU A 87 0.05 20.75 -1.22
N VAL A 88 -0.25 22.05 -1.16
CA VAL A 88 0.36 23.00 -0.24
C VAL A 88 -0.75 23.78 0.44
N ALA A 89 -0.80 23.74 1.78
CA ALA A 89 -1.82 24.42 2.58
C ALA A 89 -3.26 24.16 2.06
N GLY A 90 -3.58 22.90 1.74
CA GLY A 90 -4.90 22.48 1.27
C GLY A 90 -5.21 22.78 -0.21
N HIS A 91 -4.26 23.35 -0.97
CA HIS A 91 -4.46 23.72 -2.36
C HIS A 91 -3.47 23.01 -3.27
N LEU A 92 -3.93 22.56 -4.44
CA LEU A 92 -3.05 21.99 -5.45
C LEU A 92 -2.27 23.11 -6.15
N VAL A 93 -0.95 23.06 -6.03
CA VAL A 93 0.00 23.97 -6.65
C VAL A 93 0.65 23.24 -7.81
N PHE A 94 0.61 23.84 -9.00
CA PHE A 94 1.35 23.35 -10.17
C PHE A 94 2.86 23.40 -9.88
N VAL A 95 3.59 22.36 -10.29
CA VAL A 95 5.04 22.28 -10.10
C VAL A 95 5.74 22.45 -11.46
N PRO A 96 6.30 23.64 -11.75
CA PRO A 96 7.06 23.87 -12.99
C PRO A 96 8.31 22.98 -13.03
N GLY A 97 8.67 22.48 -14.21
CA GLY A 97 9.92 21.72 -14.41
C GLY A 97 9.81 20.21 -14.18
N PHE A 98 8.73 19.71 -13.57
CA PHE A 98 8.36 18.30 -13.71
C PHE A 98 7.71 18.11 -15.08
N ASN A 99 8.51 17.70 -16.06
CA ASN A 99 8.04 17.33 -17.39
C ASN A 99 6.97 16.24 -17.23
N PHE A 100 5.78 16.52 -17.76
CA PHE A 100 4.59 15.67 -17.78
C PHE A 100 4.86 14.18 -17.52
N VAL A 101 4.20 13.63 -16.51
CA VAL A 101 4.22 12.17 -16.27
C VAL A 101 3.39 11.52 -17.37
N PRO A 102 3.97 10.60 -18.18
CA PRO A 102 3.22 9.95 -19.24
C PRO A 102 1.93 9.31 -18.70
N THR A 103 0.82 9.54 -19.41
CA THR A 103 -0.51 9.18 -18.89
C THR A 103 -0.72 7.67 -18.78
N TYR A 104 0.09 6.86 -19.47
CA TYR A 104 0.10 5.40 -19.42
C TYR A 104 0.80 4.82 -18.19
N LEU A 105 1.53 5.63 -17.41
CA LEU A 105 2.12 5.14 -16.16
C LEU A 105 1.01 4.83 -15.15
N LYS A 106 1.17 3.67 -14.50
CA LYS A 106 0.19 3.11 -13.57
C LYS A 106 0.24 3.76 -12.19
N GLN A 107 1.42 4.19 -11.76
CA GLN A 107 1.63 4.71 -10.41
C GLN A 107 2.77 5.72 -10.33
N ILE A 108 2.51 6.83 -9.65
CA ILE A 108 3.48 7.68 -8.94
C ILE A 108 3.50 7.37 -7.44
N ASP A 109 4.64 7.50 -6.78
CA ASP A 109 4.81 7.25 -5.34
C ASP A 109 5.67 8.34 -4.66
N ALA A 110 5.22 8.84 -3.51
CA ALA A 110 5.86 9.87 -2.69
C ALA A 110 6.54 9.31 -1.43
N GLY A 111 6.81 8.00 -1.36
CA GLY A 111 7.49 7.35 -0.23
C GLY A 111 8.92 7.82 0.09
N GLY A 112 9.54 8.68 -0.73
CA GLY A 112 10.89 9.21 -0.52
C GLY A 112 10.97 10.52 0.28
N ALA A 113 12.20 10.94 0.62
CA ALA A 113 12.44 12.12 1.46
C ALA A 113 11.99 13.46 0.83
N GLU A 114 12.01 13.59 -0.51
CA GLU A 114 11.65 14.86 -1.18
C GLU A 114 11.06 14.73 -2.61
N PHE A 115 11.01 13.53 -3.20
CA PHE A 115 10.66 13.33 -4.62
C PHE A 115 9.53 12.34 -4.82
N VAL A 116 8.81 12.52 -5.94
CA VAL A 116 7.83 11.57 -6.45
C VAL A 116 8.51 10.63 -7.46
N ALA A 117 8.49 9.32 -7.20
CA ALA A 117 8.92 8.31 -8.14
C ALA A 117 7.83 8.11 -9.21
N GLY A 118 8.09 8.64 -10.42
CA GLY A 118 7.16 8.56 -11.56
C GLY A 118 7.80 8.89 -12.92
N GLY A 119 9.13 8.96 -12.95
CA GLY A 119 9.94 9.38 -14.08
C GLY A 119 11.38 9.46 -13.59
N VAL A 120 12.10 8.35 -13.67
CA VAL A 120 13.50 8.27 -13.23
C VAL A 120 14.33 9.10 -14.21
N SER A 121 14.68 10.32 -13.80
CA SER A 121 15.77 11.08 -14.40
C SER A 121 17.08 10.34 -14.07
N PRO A 122 18.03 10.21 -15.02
CA PRO A 122 19.33 9.58 -14.75
C PRO A 122 20.13 10.22 -13.60
N ASN A 123 19.74 11.41 -13.13
CA ASN A 123 20.45 12.15 -12.08
C ASN A 123 19.69 12.20 -10.74
N ALA A 124 18.70 11.33 -10.50
CA ALA A 124 17.94 11.32 -9.25
C ALA A 124 17.70 9.90 -8.71
N CYS A 125 18.25 9.62 -7.53
CA CYS A 125 17.93 8.61 -6.50
C CYS A 125 17.64 7.14 -6.89
N ALA A 126 17.57 6.78 -8.16
CA ALA A 126 17.55 5.38 -8.56
C ALA A 126 18.96 4.84 -8.35
N GLY A 127 19.15 3.99 -7.34
CA GLY A 127 20.42 3.30 -7.18
C GLY A 127 20.81 2.55 -8.46
N ASP A 128 22.11 2.48 -8.75
CA ASP A 128 22.59 1.93 -10.02
C ASP A 128 22.71 0.39 -10.02
N ASN A 129 22.34 -0.27 -8.91
CA ASN A 129 22.56 -1.71 -8.68
C ASN A 129 21.25 -2.47 -8.45
N TRP A 130 20.37 -2.45 -9.46
CA TRP A 130 19.09 -3.14 -9.42
C TRP A 130 19.28 -4.65 -9.35
N GLN A 131 18.78 -5.28 -8.29
CA GLN A 131 18.76 -6.73 -8.14
C GLN A 131 17.38 -7.28 -8.47
N HIS A 132 17.35 -8.35 -9.28
CA HIS A 132 16.11 -9.04 -9.59
C HIS A 132 15.65 -9.88 -8.39
N ILE A 133 14.49 -9.53 -7.83
CA ILE A 133 13.81 -10.32 -6.80
C ILE A 133 12.79 -11.24 -7.48
N PRO A 134 12.96 -12.58 -7.42
CA PRO A 134 12.01 -13.50 -8.04
C PRO A 134 10.59 -13.31 -7.53
N GLY A 135 9.63 -13.26 -8.45
CA GLY A 135 8.20 -13.11 -8.17
C GLY A 135 7.44 -12.60 -9.37
N TYR A 136 6.11 -12.76 -9.37
CA TYR A 136 5.23 -12.28 -10.43
C TYR A 136 4.19 -11.32 -9.83
N LEU A 137 4.58 -10.04 -9.76
CA LEU A 137 3.75 -8.97 -9.22
C LEU A 137 3.23 -8.06 -10.34
N SER A 138 1.99 -7.61 -10.21
CA SER A 138 1.40 -6.55 -11.02
C SER A 138 1.43 -5.18 -10.32
N MET A 139 1.67 -5.17 -9.01
CA MET A 139 1.83 -3.99 -8.16
C MET A 139 2.73 -4.34 -6.96
N ILE A 140 3.47 -3.34 -6.48
CA ILE A 140 4.26 -3.38 -5.26
C ILE A 140 4.09 -2.06 -4.51
N GLU A 141 4.09 -2.11 -3.19
CA GLU A 141 4.00 -0.97 -2.28
C GLU A 141 5.04 -1.12 -1.17
N VAL A 142 5.63 0.00 -0.76
CA VAL A 142 6.64 0.05 0.30
C VAL A 142 6.18 1.03 1.37
N GLY A 143 5.97 0.53 2.59
CA GLY A 143 5.61 1.35 3.74
C GLY A 143 6.80 2.13 4.30
N THR A 144 6.50 3.16 5.08
CA THR A 144 7.53 3.98 5.76
C THR A 144 8.35 3.19 6.80
N ASP A 145 7.83 2.07 7.30
CA ASP A 145 8.51 1.14 8.20
C ASP A 145 9.37 0.08 7.47
N GLY A 146 9.40 0.10 6.14
CA GLY A 146 10.12 -0.87 5.30
C GLY A 146 9.33 -2.15 5.00
N SER A 147 8.08 -2.27 5.46
CA SER A 147 7.17 -3.34 5.04
C SER A 147 6.91 -3.26 3.54
N VAL A 148 6.95 -4.39 2.85
CA VAL A 148 6.71 -4.45 1.39
C VAL A 148 5.56 -5.40 1.09
N PHE A 149 4.54 -4.86 0.43
CA PHE A 149 3.39 -5.63 -0.04
C PHE A 149 3.37 -5.67 -1.57
N GLY A 150 2.85 -6.75 -2.12
CA GLY A 150 2.70 -6.91 -3.56
C GLY A 150 1.37 -7.56 -3.91
N VAL A 151 0.85 -7.21 -5.08
CA VAL A 151 -0.35 -7.84 -5.64
C VAL A 151 0.04 -8.58 -6.91
N THR A 152 -0.34 -9.85 -6.99
CA THR A 152 -0.16 -10.67 -8.20
C THR A 152 -1.26 -10.36 -9.22
N SER A 153 -1.06 -10.71 -10.50
CA SER A 153 -2.10 -10.53 -11.54
C SER A 153 -3.42 -11.26 -11.25
N ARG A 154 -3.34 -12.36 -10.48
CA ARG A 154 -4.50 -13.12 -9.98
C ARG A 154 -5.26 -12.41 -8.85
N GLY A 155 -4.69 -11.35 -8.28
CA GLY A 155 -5.26 -10.56 -7.19
C GLY A 155 -4.95 -11.10 -5.79
N ASN A 156 -3.90 -11.91 -5.64
CA ASN A 156 -3.41 -12.35 -4.33
C ASN A 156 -2.45 -11.31 -3.75
N ILE A 157 -2.53 -11.08 -2.43
CA ILE A 157 -1.57 -10.25 -1.67
C ILE A 157 -0.40 -11.11 -1.21
N LEU A 158 0.81 -10.57 -1.40
CA LEU A 158 2.05 -11.09 -0.87
C LEU A 158 2.70 -10.04 0.05
N HIS A 159 3.32 -10.48 1.14
CA HIS A 159 4.19 -9.69 2.00
C HIS A 159 5.65 -10.17 1.85
N ARG A 160 6.61 -9.25 1.83
CA ARG A 160 8.03 -9.59 1.78
C ARG A 160 8.59 -9.77 3.19
N ASP A 161 8.79 -11.02 3.60
CA ASP A 161 9.33 -11.33 4.93
C ASP A 161 10.85 -11.15 4.97
N GLY A 162 11.36 -10.72 6.13
CA GLY A 162 12.80 -10.73 6.44
C GLY A 162 13.58 -9.53 5.92
N ILE A 163 12.92 -8.47 5.48
CA ILE A 163 13.58 -7.20 5.15
C ILE A 163 14.20 -6.64 6.43
N SER A 164 15.46 -6.20 6.31
CA SER A 164 16.19 -5.50 7.37
C SER A 164 17.23 -4.58 6.75
N LYS A 165 17.91 -3.77 7.58
CA LYS A 165 19.02 -2.93 7.10
C LYS A 165 20.18 -3.74 6.50
N ASP A 166 20.43 -4.93 7.04
CA ASP A 166 21.51 -5.82 6.59
C ASP A 166 21.08 -6.75 5.44
N LEU A 167 19.77 -6.89 5.22
CA LEU A 167 19.18 -7.70 4.15
C LEU A 167 17.98 -6.95 3.52
N PRO A 168 18.23 -5.86 2.78
CA PRO A 168 17.19 -4.99 2.25
C PRO A 168 16.28 -5.70 1.23
N GLU A 169 16.77 -6.75 0.56
CA GLU A 169 15.98 -7.58 -0.35
C GLU A 169 14.99 -8.51 0.35
N GLY A 170 15.16 -8.74 1.66
CA GLY A 170 14.42 -9.73 2.42
C GLY A 170 14.59 -11.17 1.94
N ILE A 171 13.84 -12.09 2.55
CA ILE A 171 14.05 -13.53 2.43
C ILE A 171 13.08 -14.16 1.43
N ARG A 172 11.79 -13.89 1.56
CA ARG A 172 10.75 -14.57 0.75
C ARG A 172 9.45 -13.79 0.69
N TRP A 173 8.67 -14.08 -0.34
CA TRP A 173 7.26 -13.71 -0.40
C TRP A 173 6.42 -14.67 0.44
N ARG A 174 5.57 -14.14 1.31
CA ARG A 174 4.57 -14.87 2.07
C ARG A 174 3.18 -14.43 1.63
N HIS A 175 2.27 -15.40 1.44
CA HIS A 175 0.88 -15.11 1.15
C HIS A 175 0.18 -14.46 2.34
N VAL A 176 -0.58 -13.41 2.08
CA VAL A 176 -1.46 -12.77 3.07
C VAL A 176 -2.90 -13.16 2.72
N PRO A 177 -3.56 -14.01 3.54
CA PRO A 177 -4.89 -14.52 3.22
C PRO A 177 -5.95 -13.44 3.41
N LEU A 178 -6.85 -13.33 2.42
CA LEU A 178 -8.11 -12.59 2.49
C LEU A 178 -9.27 -13.56 2.47
N TYR A 179 -10.34 -13.23 3.21
CA TYR A 179 -11.57 -14.05 3.24
C TYR A 179 -12.21 -14.22 1.85
N SER A 180 -12.22 -13.16 1.06
CA SER A 180 -12.79 -13.18 -0.28
C SER A 180 -12.32 -11.97 -1.11
N GLY A 181 -12.56 -12.05 -2.42
CA GLY A 181 -12.23 -10.97 -3.36
C GLY A 181 -10.88 -11.15 -4.04
N GLN A 182 -10.71 -10.45 -5.16
CA GLN A 182 -9.44 -10.34 -5.85
C GLN A 182 -8.94 -8.91 -5.72
N VAL A 183 -7.69 -8.75 -5.31
CA VAL A 183 -7.11 -7.43 -5.07
C VAL A 183 -6.65 -6.81 -6.39
N LYS A 184 -6.93 -5.52 -6.53
CA LYS A 184 -6.47 -4.67 -7.63
C LYS A 184 -5.29 -3.83 -7.16
N GLN A 185 -5.41 -3.25 -5.98
CA GLN A 185 -4.42 -2.36 -5.41
C GLN A 185 -4.30 -2.50 -3.90
N VAL A 186 -3.09 -2.28 -3.37
CA VAL A 186 -2.84 -2.09 -1.94
C VAL A 186 -2.15 -0.75 -1.70
N SER A 187 -2.15 -0.27 -0.46
CA SER A 187 -1.21 0.73 0.06
C SER A 187 -1.08 0.50 1.57
N TYR A 188 0.07 0.81 2.17
CA TYR A 188 0.35 0.44 3.56
C TYR A 188 1.10 1.54 4.29
N ASP A 189 0.61 1.87 5.49
CA ASP A 189 1.32 2.73 6.43
C ASP A 189 0.86 2.45 7.87
N LEU A 190 1.77 2.56 8.83
CA LEU A 190 1.50 2.45 10.28
C LEU A 190 0.61 1.26 10.70
N GLY A 191 0.85 0.07 10.14
CA GLY A 191 0.10 -1.16 10.47
C GLY A 191 -1.27 -1.29 9.80
N HIS A 192 -1.65 -0.32 8.96
CA HIS A 192 -2.88 -0.36 8.18
C HIS A 192 -2.59 -0.70 6.72
N LEU A 193 -3.14 -1.80 6.24
CA LEU A 193 -3.15 -2.21 4.84
C LEU A 193 -4.48 -1.83 4.20
N TRP A 194 -4.43 -0.82 3.33
CA TRP A 194 -5.53 -0.38 2.50
C TRP A 194 -5.62 -1.25 1.25
N ILE A 195 -6.82 -1.73 0.93
CA ILE A 195 -7.04 -2.69 -0.15
C ILE A 195 -8.17 -2.17 -1.03
N ILE A 196 -7.90 -2.07 -2.34
CA ILE A 196 -8.93 -1.92 -3.37
C ILE A 196 -9.09 -3.25 -4.09
N LEU A 197 -10.29 -3.83 -4.05
CA LEU A 197 -10.63 -5.03 -4.79
C LEU A 197 -10.90 -4.71 -6.27
N LYS A 198 -10.87 -5.72 -7.14
CA LYS A 198 -11.20 -5.59 -8.57
C LYS A 198 -12.64 -5.18 -8.84
N ASN A 199 -13.53 -5.33 -7.86
CA ASN A 199 -14.90 -4.82 -7.89
C ASN A 199 -15.04 -3.43 -7.24
N ASP A 200 -13.92 -2.74 -6.99
CA ASP A 200 -13.82 -1.41 -6.40
C ASP A 200 -14.34 -1.27 -4.96
N LEU A 201 -14.58 -2.38 -4.25
CA LEU A 201 -14.76 -2.35 -2.79
C LEU A 201 -13.43 -2.07 -2.10
N ILE A 202 -13.51 -1.27 -1.04
CA ILE A 202 -12.35 -0.84 -0.25
C ILE A 202 -12.40 -1.48 1.14
N TYR A 203 -11.24 -1.95 1.59
CA TYR A 203 -11.02 -2.44 2.95
C TYR A 203 -9.82 -1.76 3.59
N ASP A 204 -9.95 -1.50 4.88
CA ASP A 204 -8.89 -1.07 5.79
C ASP A 204 -8.61 -2.23 6.74
N CYS A 205 -7.40 -2.78 6.70
CA CYS A 205 -7.03 -4.00 7.43
C CYS A 205 -5.86 -3.74 8.38
N ILE A 206 -6.00 -4.22 9.62
CA ILE A 206 -4.90 -4.20 10.59
C ILE A 206 -3.98 -5.41 10.34
N VAL A 207 -2.68 -5.15 10.29
CA VAL A 207 -1.61 -6.14 10.06
C VAL A 207 -0.81 -6.39 11.34
#